data_AF-A0A7D9IS92-F1
#
_entry.id   AF-A0A7D9IS92-F1
#
_cell.length_a   1.000
_cell.length_b   1.000
_cell.length_c   1.000
_cell.angle_alpha   90.00
_cell.angle_beta   90.00
_cell.angle_gamma   90.00
#
_symmetry.space_group_name_H-M   'P 1'
#
loop_
_entity.id
_entity.type
_entity.pdbx_description
1 polymer ?
#
loop_
_entity_poly.entity_id
_entity_poly.type
_entity_poly.pdbx_seq_one_letter_code
_entity_poly.pdbx_strand_id
1 'polypeptide(L)'
;DVNECTATPPKCSGTGQSCTNFPGAYRCNCISPRQQLNAVGSECIDVVASVQGGIKIINRVFEPEYNDINSAGYFAITQVIIIALEANYRNTRFGAIFVGIIITRIYPGSVGVDYVATFNNTNGVNNQNLQQELIETFNYTNNGTFLGDSDLKLSEETNKTKVAEVLTFQ
;
A
#
# COMPACT_ATOMS: atom_id res chain seq x y z
N ASP A 1 -14.41 -21.71 3.65
CA ASP A 1 -14.13 -20.40 4.25
C ASP A 1 -15.25 -20.05 5.24
N VAL A 2 -14.94 -19.35 6.33
CA VAL A 2 -15.92 -18.84 7.31
C VAL A 2 -16.04 -17.34 7.09
N ASN A 3 -17.25 -16.77 7.18
CA ASN A 3 -17.42 -15.33 7.00
C ASN A 3 -17.04 -14.56 8.27
N GLU A 4 -15.80 -14.06 8.38
CA GLU A 4 -15.32 -13.34 9.56
C GLU A 4 -16.09 -12.02 9.81
N CYS A 5 -16.72 -11.44 8.79
CA CYS A 5 -17.54 -10.23 8.96
C CYS A 5 -18.81 -10.45 9.79
N THR A 6 -19.21 -11.71 10.01
CA THR A 6 -20.36 -12.09 10.84
C THR A 6 -19.98 -12.49 12.27
N ALA A 7 -18.70 -12.38 12.64
CA ALA A 7 -18.23 -12.71 13.97
C ALA A 7 -18.85 -11.82 15.04
N THR A 8 -18.99 -12.37 16.25
CA THR A 8 -19.42 -11.64 17.45
C THR A 8 -18.29 -11.71 18.50
N PRO A 9 -17.67 -10.58 18.89
CA PRO A 9 -17.97 -9.21 18.46
C PRO A 9 -17.57 -8.95 16.99
N PRO A 10 -18.17 -7.93 16.34
CA PRO A 10 -17.85 -7.56 14.96
C PRO A 10 -16.36 -7.25 14.78
N LYS A 11 -15.77 -7.74 13.69
CA LYS A 11 -14.36 -7.51 13.36
C LYS A 11 -14.04 -6.05 12.99
N CYS A 12 -14.97 -5.38 12.31
CA CYS A 12 -14.88 -3.97 11.95
C CYS A 12 -15.90 -3.20 12.78
N SER A 13 -15.45 -2.66 13.92
CA SER A 13 -16.32 -2.02 14.90
C SER A 13 -16.23 -0.49 14.90
N GLY A 14 -15.38 0.11 14.07
CA GLY A 14 -15.25 1.56 13.99
C GLY A 14 -16.44 2.22 13.30
N THR A 15 -16.76 3.44 13.72
CA THR A 15 -17.85 4.23 13.12
C THR A 15 -17.59 4.46 11.63
N GLY A 16 -18.61 4.22 10.80
CA GLY A 16 -18.51 4.42 9.35
C GLY A 16 -17.68 3.35 8.63
N GLN A 17 -17.36 2.23 9.28
CA GLN A 17 -16.65 1.12 8.67
C GLN A 17 -17.60 0.07 8.07
N SER A 18 -17.15 -0.59 7.01
CA SER A 18 -17.73 -1.80 6.44
C SER A 18 -16.71 -2.94 6.48
N CYS A 19 -17.18 -4.18 6.34
CA CYS A 19 -16.34 -5.37 6.33
C CYS A 19 -16.48 -6.11 4.98
N THR A 20 -15.35 -6.53 4.43
CA THR A 20 -15.26 -7.38 3.24
C THR A 20 -14.61 -8.69 3.63
N ASN A 21 -15.32 -9.79 3.36
CA ASN A 21 -14.85 -11.14 3.63
C ASN A 21 -13.94 -11.64 2.50
N PHE A 22 -12.85 -12.29 2.85
CA PHE A 22 -11.92 -12.96 1.94
C PHE A 22 -11.71 -14.41 2.40
N PRO A 23 -11.31 -15.33 1.51
CA PRO A 23 -11.00 -16.68 1.93
C PRO A 23 -9.88 -16.71 3.01
N GLY A 24 -10.27 -17.05 4.25
CA GLY A 24 -9.41 -17.13 5.43
C GLY A 24 -9.07 -15.79 6.08
N ALA A 25 -9.70 -14.68 5.68
CA ALA A 25 -9.37 -13.35 6.18
C ALA A 25 -10.47 -12.30 5.92
N TYR A 26 -10.27 -11.08 6.41
CA TYR A 26 -11.20 -9.97 6.16
C TYR A 26 -10.45 -8.63 6.00
N ARG A 27 -11.13 -7.64 5.41
CA ARG A 27 -10.72 -6.23 5.45
C ARG A 27 -11.84 -5.36 5.98
N CYS A 28 -11.46 -4.41 6.83
CA CYS A 28 -12.30 -3.28 7.10
C CYS A 28 -12.07 -2.22 6.02
N ASN A 29 -13.11 -1.47 5.69
CA ASN A 29 -13.04 -0.33 4.77
C ASN A 29 -13.91 0.81 5.31
N CYS A 30 -13.73 2.02 4.81
CA CYS A 30 -14.68 3.11 5.09
C CYS A 30 -15.88 3.04 4.15
N ILE A 31 -17.07 3.32 4.68
CA ILE A 31 -18.30 3.39 3.89
C ILE A 31 -18.28 4.62 2.98
N SER A 32 -17.77 5.74 3.48
CA SER A 32 -17.64 6.97 2.69
C SER A 32 -16.51 6.84 1.67
N PRO A 33 -16.74 7.09 0.37
CA PRO A 33 -15.70 7.05 -0.65
C PRO A 33 -14.68 8.20 -0.52
N ARG A 34 -14.94 9.18 0.35
CA ARG A 34 -14.00 10.29 0.66
C ARG A 34 -13.13 10.00 1.86
N GLN A 35 -13.31 8.84 2.50
CA GLN A 35 -12.58 8.45 3.68
C GLN A 35 -11.77 7.19 3.42
N GLN A 36 -10.66 7.08 4.13
CA GLN A 36 -9.87 5.87 4.15
C GLN A 36 -9.56 5.50 5.59
N LEU A 37 -9.46 4.20 5.85
CA LEU A 37 -8.99 3.74 7.13
C LEU A 37 -7.57 4.23 7.33
N ASN A 38 -7.31 4.79 8.51
CA ASN A 38 -5.95 5.02 8.93
C ASN A 38 -5.17 3.70 8.84
N ALA A 39 -3.86 3.77 8.67
CA ALA A 39 -3.03 2.58 8.58
C ALA A 39 -2.94 1.75 9.89
N VAL A 40 -3.71 2.07 10.94
CA VAL A 40 -3.93 1.22 12.13
C VAL A 40 -5.24 0.42 12.02
N GLY A 41 -6.12 0.76 11.06
CA GLY A 41 -7.41 0.12 10.81
C GLY A 41 -8.53 0.54 11.78
N SER A 42 -8.33 1.58 12.58
CA SER A 42 -9.25 1.94 13.67
C SER A 42 -10.24 3.04 13.32
N GLU A 43 -9.88 3.96 12.43
CA GLU A 43 -10.64 5.19 12.18
C GLU A 43 -10.71 5.54 10.70
N CYS A 44 -11.87 6.02 10.27
CA CYS A 44 -12.07 6.56 8.93
C CYS A 44 -11.70 8.04 8.90
N ILE A 45 -10.67 8.37 8.13
CA ILE A 45 -10.11 9.73 8.03
C ILE A 45 -10.45 10.30 6.65
N ASP A 46 -10.86 11.57 6.62
CA ASP A 46 -11.11 12.28 5.37
C ASP A 46 -9.83 12.42 4.53
N VAL A 47 -9.94 12.04 3.27
CA VAL A 47 -8.89 12.19 2.26
C VAL A 47 -9.09 13.51 1.54
N VAL A 48 -8.09 14.38 1.60
CA VAL A 48 -8.10 15.70 0.93
C VAL A 48 -7.02 15.84 -0.14
N ALA A 49 -6.03 14.95 -0.14
CA ALA A 49 -5.03 14.85 -1.19
C ALA A 49 -4.74 13.39 -1.53
N SER A 50 -4.39 13.12 -2.77
CA SER A 50 -3.99 11.80 -3.26
C SER A 50 -2.92 11.93 -4.31
N VAL A 51 -1.96 11.02 -4.31
CA VAL A 51 -0.93 10.92 -5.35
C VAL A 51 -0.88 9.49 -5.87
N GLN A 52 -0.86 9.34 -7.19
CA GLN A 52 -0.73 8.03 -7.82
C GLN A 52 0.75 7.66 -7.88
N GLY A 53 1.06 6.46 -7.42
CA GLY A 53 2.39 5.87 -7.46
C GLY A 53 2.39 4.52 -8.14
N GLY A 54 3.57 4.07 -8.55
CA GLY A 54 3.77 2.72 -9.05
C GLY A 54 5.14 2.17 -8.67
N ILE A 55 5.17 0.86 -8.42
CA ILE A 55 6.38 0.08 -8.13
C ILE A 55 6.37 -1.23 -8.90
N LYS A 56 7.56 -1.80 -9.05
CA LYS A 56 7.76 -3.15 -9.57
C LYS A 56 8.53 -3.97 -8.54
N ILE A 57 7.97 -5.11 -8.16
CA ILE A 57 8.59 -6.04 -7.22
C ILE A 57 9.23 -7.15 -8.04
N ILE A 58 10.56 -7.16 -8.09
CA ILE A 58 11.32 -7.98 -9.05
C ILE A 58 11.59 -9.40 -8.55
N ASN A 59 11.52 -9.64 -7.25
CA ASN A 59 11.70 -10.96 -6.63
C ASN A 59 10.37 -11.69 -6.38
N ARG A 60 9.30 -11.26 -7.03
CA ARG A 60 7.97 -11.91 -7.02
C ARG A 60 7.52 -12.16 -8.45
N VAL A 61 6.87 -13.31 -8.65
CA VAL A 61 6.25 -13.68 -9.93
C VAL A 61 4.77 -13.37 -9.84
N PHE A 62 4.20 -12.82 -10.91
CA PHE A 62 2.76 -12.59 -10.97
C PHE A 62 2.00 -13.91 -11.03
N GLU A 63 1.00 -14.08 -10.17
CA GLU A 63 0.13 -15.26 -10.17
C GLU A 63 -1.25 -14.93 -10.75
N PRO A 64 -1.87 -15.82 -11.56
CA PRO A 64 -3.17 -15.54 -12.18
C PRO A 64 -4.28 -15.18 -11.20
N GLU A 65 -4.22 -15.70 -9.97
CA GLU A 65 -5.17 -15.40 -8.89
C GLU A 65 -5.19 -13.92 -8.49
N TYR A 66 -4.12 -13.17 -8.78
CA TYR A 66 -4.09 -11.72 -8.53
C TYR A 66 -5.05 -10.94 -9.43
N ASN A 67 -5.61 -11.56 -10.48
CA ASN A 67 -6.69 -10.96 -11.27
C ASN A 67 -8.06 -11.08 -10.60
N ASP A 68 -8.22 -12.01 -9.65
CA ASP A 68 -9.44 -12.15 -8.87
C ASP A 68 -9.30 -11.38 -7.55
N ILE A 69 -9.92 -10.21 -7.50
CA ILE A 69 -9.88 -9.32 -6.32
C ILE A 69 -10.52 -9.93 -5.07
N ASN A 70 -11.20 -11.08 -5.17
CA ASN A 70 -11.79 -11.79 -4.03
C ASN A 70 -10.97 -13.04 -3.65
N SER A 71 -9.86 -13.32 -4.32
CA SER A 71 -9.04 -14.48 -4.05
C SER A 71 -8.18 -14.30 -2.79
N ALA A 72 -7.81 -15.44 -2.16
CA ALA A 72 -6.84 -15.47 -1.07
C ALA A 72 -5.47 -14.90 -1.51
N GLY A 73 -5.04 -15.25 -2.72
CA GLY A 73 -3.80 -14.77 -3.32
C GLY A 73 -3.74 -13.25 -3.45
N TYR A 74 -4.78 -12.66 -4.04
CA TYR A 74 -4.90 -11.21 -4.15
C TYR A 74 -4.87 -10.54 -2.79
N PHE A 75 -5.63 -11.07 -1.82
CA PHE A 75 -5.61 -10.56 -0.45
C PHE A 75 -4.22 -10.62 0.17
N ALA A 76 -3.54 -11.76 0.11
CA ALA A 76 -2.24 -11.97 0.72
C ALA A 76 -1.17 -11.04 0.12
N ILE A 77 -1.07 -10.97 -1.21
CA ILE A 77 -0.05 -10.15 -1.86
C ILE A 77 -0.31 -8.65 -1.61
N THR A 78 -1.57 -8.19 -1.71
CA THR A 78 -1.89 -6.78 -1.46
C THR A 78 -1.67 -6.40 -0.01
N GLN A 79 -1.89 -7.30 0.96
CA GLN A 79 -1.64 -7.02 2.36
C GLN A 79 -0.15 -6.78 2.65
N VAL A 80 0.73 -7.63 2.11
CA VAL A 80 2.19 -7.47 2.28
C VAL A 80 2.66 -6.15 1.65
N ILE A 81 2.16 -5.82 0.46
CA ILE A 81 2.53 -4.58 -0.25
C ILE A 81 2.02 -3.33 0.48
N ILE A 82 0.77 -3.33 0.92
CA ILE A 82 0.17 -2.20 1.65
C ILE A 82 0.96 -1.92 2.94
N ILE A 83 1.22 -2.96 3.74
CA ILE A 83 1.97 -2.80 5.01
C ILE A 83 3.35 -2.20 4.75
N ALA A 84 4.07 -2.70 3.73
CA ALA A 84 5.39 -2.20 3.39
C ALA A 84 5.35 -0.74 2.91
N LEU A 85 4.48 -0.41 1.96
CA LEU A 85 4.32 0.98 1.49
C LEU A 85 3.92 1.92 2.63
N GLU A 86 2.95 1.55 3.46
CA GLU A 86 2.51 2.37 4.60
C GLU A 86 3.63 2.64 5.60
N ALA A 87 4.47 1.63 5.90
CA ALA A 87 5.64 1.82 6.75
C ALA A 87 6.63 2.83 6.15
N ASN A 88 6.90 2.73 4.86
CA ASN A 88 7.76 3.67 4.14
C ASN A 88 7.19 5.10 4.15
N TYR A 89 5.91 5.29 3.79
CA TYR A 89 5.29 6.62 3.82
C TYR A 89 5.27 7.25 5.21
N ARG A 90 5.05 6.46 6.26
CA ARG A 90 5.11 6.92 7.66
C ARG A 90 6.49 7.41 8.09
N ASN A 91 7.56 6.88 7.48
CA ASN A 91 8.93 7.29 7.75
C ASN A 91 9.39 8.50 6.93
N THR A 92 8.51 9.06 6.08
CA THR A 92 8.75 10.34 5.41
C THR A 92 8.30 11.51 6.28
N ARG A 93 8.65 12.75 5.90
CA ARG A 93 8.08 13.96 6.51
C ARG A 93 6.54 14.05 6.45
N PHE A 94 5.90 13.26 5.57
CA PHE A 94 4.45 13.24 5.40
C PHE A 94 3.75 12.26 6.35
N GLY A 95 4.49 11.50 7.16
CA GLY A 95 3.90 10.44 7.98
C GLY A 95 2.77 10.88 8.93
N ALA A 96 2.79 12.14 9.38
CA ALA A 96 1.73 12.70 10.22
C ALA A 96 0.42 13.02 9.47
N ILE A 97 0.51 13.27 8.16
CA ILE A 97 -0.65 13.61 7.31
C ILE A 97 -1.06 12.46 6.37
N PHE A 98 -0.23 11.43 6.28
CA PHE A 98 -0.48 10.21 5.51
C PHE A 98 -1.59 9.39 6.15
N VAL A 99 -2.54 8.95 5.32
CA VAL A 99 -3.71 8.18 5.77
C VAL A 99 -3.53 6.70 5.46
N GLY A 100 -3.25 6.34 4.21
CA GLY A 100 -3.00 4.96 3.82
C GLY A 100 -2.75 4.77 2.32
N ILE A 101 -2.71 3.50 1.90
CA ILE A 101 -2.51 3.08 0.50
C ILE A 101 -3.77 2.40 -0.05
N ILE A 102 -4.11 2.72 -1.30
CA ILE A 102 -5.12 2.00 -2.09
C ILE A 102 -4.42 1.40 -3.30
N ILE A 103 -4.34 0.06 -3.39
CA ILE A 103 -3.85 -0.60 -4.61
C ILE A 103 -4.94 -0.53 -5.67
N THR A 104 -4.61 0.03 -6.83
CA THR A 104 -5.54 0.20 -7.96
C THR A 104 -5.34 -0.85 -9.04
N ARG A 105 -4.12 -1.38 -9.19
CA ARG A 105 -3.81 -2.42 -10.18
C ARG A 105 -2.62 -3.28 -9.76
N ILE A 106 -2.74 -4.58 -9.98
CA ILE A 106 -1.59 -5.50 -10.05
C ILE A 106 -1.51 -6.02 -11.49
N TYR A 107 -0.31 -6.08 -12.08
CA TYR A 107 -0.15 -6.47 -13.48
C TYR A 107 1.06 -7.39 -13.73
N PRO A 108 1.03 -8.19 -14.82
CA PRO A 108 1.97 -9.27 -15.06
C PRO A 108 3.37 -8.83 -15.52
N GLY A 109 4.31 -9.76 -15.40
CA GLY A 109 5.76 -9.56 -15.52
C GLY A 109 6.43 -10.12 -14.26
N SER A 110 7.30 -9.32 -13.64
CA SER A 110 7.36 -9.36 -12.18
C SER A 110 6.13 -8.64 -11.62
N VAL A 111 5.85 -8.72 -10.32
CA VAL A 111 4.63 -8.12 -9.75
C VAL A 111 4.71 -6.59 -9.86
N GLY A 112 4.01 -6.03 -10.85
CA GLY A 112 3.81 -4.59 -11.00
C GLY A 112 2.61 -4.13 -10.19
N VAL A 113 2.73 -2.97 -9.53
CA VAL A 113 1.69 -2.43 -8.65
C VAL A 113 1.49 -0.96 -8.95
N ASP A 114 0.25 -0.57 -9.25
CA ASP A 114 -0.16 0.84 -9.16
C ASP A 114 -1.00 1.04 -7.91
N TYR A 115 -0.78 2.17 -7.27
CA TYR A 115 -1.42 2.51 -6.02
C TYR A 115 -1.68 4.02 -5.90
N VAL A 116 -2.52 4.37 -4.94
CA VAL A 116 -2.78 5.75 -4.55
C VAL A 116 -2.39 5.90 -3.08
N ALA A 117 -1.48 6.83 -2.80
CA ALA A 117 -1.19 7.29 -1.45
C ALA A 117 -2.12 8.45 -1.11
N THR A 118 -2.79 8.38 0.04
CA THR A 118 -3.79 9.37 0.47
C THR A 118 -3.34 10.14 1.70
N PHE A 119 -3.81 11.39 1.80
CA PHE A 119 -3.41 12.32 2.85
C PHE A 119 -4.62 13.11 3.36
N ASN A 120 -4.61 13.44 4.65
CA ASN A 120 -5.61 14.28 5.32
C ASN A 120 -5.24 15.77 5.31
N ASN A 121 -4.15 16.12 4.61
CA ASN A 121 -3.71 17.49 4.35
C ASN A 121 -3.02 17.55 2.97
N THR A 122 -3.00 18.73 2.34
CA THR A 122 -2.35 18.97 1.04
C THR A 122 -0.96 19.58 1.17
N ASN A 123 -0.56 20.04 2.36
CA ASN A 123 0.68 20.79 2.58
C ASN A 123 1.93 20.04 2.11
N GLY A 124 2.55 20.52 1.02
CA GLY A 124 3.79 20.00 0.47
C GLY A 124 3.66 18.66 -0.28
N VAL A 125 2.44 18.13 -0.41
CA VAL A 125 2.15 16.87 -1.13
C VAL A 125 2.23 17.14 -2.63
N ASN A 126 3.22 16.54 -3.29
CA ASN A 126 3.34 16.47 -4.75
C ASN A 126 4.30 15.33 -5.14
N ASN A 127 4.29 14.98 -6.42
CA ASN A 127 5.04 13.85 -6.98
C ASN A 127 6.54 13.93 -6.68
N GLN A 128 7.15 15.10 -6.89
CA GLN A 128 8.59 15.30 -6.71
C GLN A 128 9.01 15.13 -5.24
N ASN A 129 8.30 15.79 -4.33
CA ASN A 129 8.60 15.72 -2.91
C ASN A 129 8.39 14.30 -2.36
N LEU A 130 7.33 13.60 -2.78
CA LEU A 130 7.07 12.24 -2.35
C LEU A 130 8.10 11.26 -2.88
N GLN A 131 8.49 11.39 -4.15
CA GLN A 131 9.55 10.56 -4.72
C GLN A 131 10.86 10.75 -3.96
N GLN A 132 11.26 12.00 -3.73
CA GLN A 132 12.49 12.33 -3.00
C GLN A 132 12.49 11.73 -1.58
N GLU A 133 11.39 11.88 -0.84
CA GLU A 133 11.30 11.35 0.52
C GLU A 133 11.23 9.82 0.54
N LEU A 134 10.45 9.20 -0.36
CA LEU A 134 10.22 7.76 -0.33
C LEU A 134 11.49 6.97 -0.65
N ILE A 135 12.31 7.44 -1.59
CA ILE A 135 13.61 6.84 -1.94
C ILE A 135 14.54 6.74 -0.74
N GLU A 136 14.50 7.74 0.14
CA GLU A 136 15.32 7.77 1.36
C GLU A 136 14.89 6.75 2.41
N THR A 137 13.65 6.23 2.32
CA THR A 137 13.11 5.24 3.25
C THR A 137 13.35 3.79 2.83
N PHE A 138 13.84 3.55 1.61
CA PHE A 138 14.12 2.19 1.15
C PHE A 138 15.34 1.58 1.84
N ASN A 139 15.35 0.26 1.91
CA ASN A 139 16.47 -0.49 2.47
C ASN A 139 17.46 -0.86 1.35
N TYR A 140 18.65 -0.25 1.40
CA TYR A 140 19.72 -0.47 0.43
C TYR A 140 20.74 -1.46 1.00
N THR A 141 20.84 -2.62 0.37
CA THR A 141 21.75 -3.69 0.80
C THR A 141 22.71 -4.05 -0.33
N ASN A 142 23.73 -4.87 -0.06
CA ASN A 142 24.60 -5.41 -1.12
C ASN A 142 23.85 -6.30 -2.13
N ASN A 143 22.66 -6.78 -1.77
CA ASN A 143 21.83 -7.65 -2.61
C ASN A 143 20.70 -6.89 -3.31
N GLY A 144 20.79 -5.56 -3.40
CA GLY A 144 19.81 -4.69 -4.04
C GLY A 144 18.97 -3.89 -3.05
N THR A 145 17.91 -3.27 -3.58
CA THR A 145 17.06 -2.34 -2.85
C THR A 145 15.68 -2.93 -2.58
N PHE A 146 15.22 -2.79 -1.34
CA PHE A 146 13.98 -3.37 -0.82
C PHE A 146 13.03 -2.28 -0.33
N LEU A 147 11.74 -2.57 -0.40
CA LEU A 147 10.70 -1.69 0.12
C LEU A 147 10.69 -1.75 1.65
N GLY A 148 11.41 -0.83 2.28
CA GLY A 148 11.59 -0.79 3.74
C GLY A 148 12.23 -2.08 4.26
N ASP A 149 11.79 -2.54 5.44
CA ASP A 149 12.29 -3.79 6.06
C ASP A 149 11.62 -5.06 5.50
N SER A 150 10.83 -4.95 4.44
CA SER A 150 10.19 -6.10 3.81
C SER A 150 11.16 -6.90 2.95
N ASP A 151 10.76 -8.11 2.58
CA ASP A 151 11.48 -8.92 1.59
C ASP A 151 11.07 -8.57 0.14
N LEU A 152 10.30 -7.49 -0.08
CA LEU A 152 9.88 -7.05 -1.41
C LEU A 152 11.01 -6.26 -2.09
N LYS A 153 11.70 -6.91 -3.03
CA LYS A 153 12.82 -6.32 -3.75
C LYS A 153 12.32 -5.47 -4.91
N LEU A 154 12.74 -4.21 -4.94
CA LEU A 154 12.39 -3.24 -5.98
C LEU A 154 13.41 -3.22 -7.12
N SER A 155 14.71 -3.38 -6.80
CA SER A 155 15.79 -3.29 -7.78
C SER A 155 17.01 -4.12 -7.36
N GLU A 156 17.79 -4.56 -8.35
CA GLU A 156 19.16 -5.06 -8.15
C GLU A 156 20.12 -3.90 -7.85
N GLU A 157 19.79 -2.67 -8.28
CA GLU A 157 20.62 -1.50 -8.04
C GLU A 157 20.51 -1.02 -6.60
N THR A 158 21.62 -0.45 -6.11
CA THR A 158 21.79 0.11 -4.76
C THR A 158 22.08 1.62 -4.80
N ASN A 159 22.28 2.17 -5.99
CA ASN A 159 22.44 3.61 -6.18
C ASN A 159 21.08 4.30 -6.15
N LYS A 160 20.87 5.19 -5.18
CA LYS A 160 19.60 5.91 -4.97
C LYS A 160 19.09 6.62 -6.22
N THR A 161 19.98 7.25 -7.00
CA THR A 161 19.60 7.99 -8.21
C THR A 161 19.03 7.06 -9.28
N LYS A 162 19.61 5.86 -9.43
CA LYS A 162 19.07 4.84 -10.36
C LYS A 162 17.78 4.20 -9.83
N VAL A 163 17.69 3.98 -8.52
CA VAL A 163 16.48 3.43 -7.90
C VAL A 163 15.29 4.40 -8.03
N ALA A 164 15.55 5.71 -8.07
CA ALA A 164 14.52 6.72 -8.33
C ALA A 164 13.72 6.46 -9.61
N GLU A 165 14.38 5.91 -10.64
CA GLU A 165 13.77 5.59 -11.94
C GLU A 165 12.81 4.39 -11.87
N VAL A 166 12.88 3.58 -10.80
CA VAL A 166 11.99 2.44 -10.57
C VAL A 166 10.63 2.87 -10.03
N LEU A 167 10.56 4.06 -9.41
CA LEU A 167 9.31 4.65 -8.94
C LEU A 167 8.65 5.45 -10.05
N THR A 168 7.34 5.23 -10.24
CA THR A 168 6.52 6.09 -11.08
C THR A 168 5.59 6.91 -10.21
N PHE A 169 5.46 8.20 -10.51
CA PHE A 169 4.46 9.08 -9.89
C PHE A 169 3.73 9.85 -10.99
N GLN A 170 2.41 9.91 -10.90
CA GLN A 170 1.53 10.61 -11.85
C GLN A 170 0.60 11.56 -11.10
#